data_AF-A0A497I483-F1
#
_entry.id   AF-A0A497I483-F1
#
_cell.length_a   1.000
_cell.length_b   1.000
_cell.length_c   1.000
_cell.angle_alpha   90.00
_cell.angle_beta   90.00
_cell.angle_gamma   90.00
#
_symmetry.space_group_name_H-M   'P 1'
#
loop_
_entity.id
_entity.type
_entity.pdbx_description
1 polymer ?
#
loop_
_entity_poly.entity_id
_entity_poly.type
_entity_poly.pdbx_seq_one_letter_code
_entity_poly.pdbx_strand_id
1 'polypeptide(L)'
;MIYQFINALMLIFGSVLGEFIASKIFGIPKLRLLYLLEIVIFVLLTIVVLNNLIWFPPHLYVIILLLVGIYASTASRAISTLCGFFARFLIQRKKEELRPILRNLSRLLKERGMGRREIEDILISAGFRPKEVRRIVHASFSSSSSARTS
;
A
#
# COMPACT_ATOMS: atom_id res chain seq x y z
N MET A 1 -10.61 38.67 18.61
CA MET A 1 -11.44 37.46 18.87
C MET A 1 -12.30 37.04 17.69
N ILE A 2 -13.16 37.90 17.12
CA ILE A 2 -14.07 37.53 16.00
C ILE A 2 -13.31 36.94 14.79
N TYR A 3 -12.19 37.54 14.38
CA TYR A 3 -11.37 37.03 13.27
C TYR A 3 -10.73 35.66 13.53
N GLN A 4 -10.29 35.39 14.76
CA GLN A 4 -9.73 34.08 15.14
C GLN A 4 -10.81 32.99 15.13
N PHE A 5 -12.02 33.34 15.56
CA PHE A 5 -13.17 32.45 15.51
C PHE A 5 -13.56 32.10 14.07
N ILE A 6 -13.62 33.10 13.17
CA ILE A 6 -13.89 32.90 11.74
C ILE A 6 -12.82 32.02 11.08
N ASN A 7 -11.54 32.27 11.39
CA ASN A 7 -10.42 31.49 10.86
C ASN A 7 -10.48 30.01 11.31
N ALA A 8 -10.78 29.75 12.57
CA ALA A 8 -10.94 28.40 13.09
C ALA A 8 -12.13 27.68 12.43
N LEU A 9 -13.25 28.38 12.24
CA LEU A 9 -14.45 27.83 11.60
C LEU A 9 -14.17 27.43 10.14
N MET A 10 -13.42 28.26 9.41
CA MET A 10 -13.05 28.01 8.01
C MET A 10 -12.03 26.89 7.86
N LEU A 11 -11.11 26.73 8.82
CA LEU A 11 -10.22 25.58 8.89
C LEU A 11 -11.01 24.28 9.07
N ILE A 12 -11.95 24.25 10.03
CA ILE A 12 -12.81 23.09 10.30
C ILE A 12 -13.66 22.76 9.06
N PHE A 13 -14.30 23.77 8.47
CA PHE A 13 -15.14 23.59 7.29
C PHE A 13 -14.32 23.11 6.09
N GLY A 14 -13.12 23.66 5.88
CA GLY A 14 -12.16 23.21 4.88
C GLY A 14 -11.73 21.76 5.10
N SER A 15 -11.43 21.36 6.33
CA SER A 15 -11.08 19.96 6.64
C SER A 15 -12.22 18.98 6.36
N VAL A 16 -13.47 19.33 6.70
CA VAL A 16 -14.66 18.51 6.43
C VAL A 16 -14.92 18.38 4.92
N LEU A 17 -14.86 19.50 4.18
CA LEU A 17 -15.00 19.49 2.71
C LEU A 17 -13.87 18.70 2.05
N GLY A 18 -12.65 18.87 2.52
CA GLY A 18 -11.49 18.12 2.06
C GLY A 18 -11.64 16.64 2.27
N GLU A 19 -12.17 16.23 3.43
CA GLU A 19 -12.45 14.83 3.69
C GLU A 19 -13.54 14.28 2.77
N PHE A 20 -14.60 15.05 2.50
CA PHE A 20 -15.66 14.66 1.59
C PHE A 20 -15.15 14.50 0.15
N ILE A 21 -14.37 15.48 -0.34
CA ILE A 21 -13.72 15.46 -1.66
C ILE A 21 -12.73 14.29 -1.73
N ALA A 22 -11.86 14.15 -0.73
CA ALA A 22 -10.89 13.06 -0.66
C ALA A 22 -11.57 11.69 -0.63
N SER A 23 -12.71 11.55 0.04
CA SER A 23 -13.47 10.30 0.08
C SER A 23 -14.08 9.92 -1.27
N LYS A 24 -14.53 10.91 -2.04
CA LYS A 24 -15.07 10.71 -3.39
C LYS A 24 -13.98 10.45 -4.42
N ILE A 25 -12.86 11.18 -4.35
CA ILE A 25 -11.74 11.04 -5.29
C ILE A 25 -10.94 9.77 -4.99
N PHE A 26 -10.54 9.56 -3.73
CA PHE A 26 -9.67 8.44 -3.32
C PHE A 26 -10.42 7.20 -2.85
N GLY A 27 -11.72 7.07 -3.12
CA GLY A 27 -12.53 5.92 -2.72
C GLY A 27 -11.82 4.57 -2.98
N ILE A 28 -12.01 3.60 -2.07
CA ILE A 28 -11.40 2.26 -1.96
C ILE A 28 -10.26 1.99 -2.96
N PRO A 29 -9.00 1.84 -2.51
CA PRO A 29 -7.81 1.86 -3.37
C PRO A 29 -7.90 0.82 -4.49
N LYS A 30 -8.23 1.27 -5.70
CA LYS A 30 -8.13 0.48 -6.93
C LYS A 30 -6.79 0.80 -7.58
N LEU A 31 -5.93 -0.21 -7.68
CA LEU A 31 -4.58 -0.20 -8.26
C LEU A 31 -4.55 0.24 -9.73
N ARG A 32 -4.77 1.52 -10.04
CA ARG A 32 -4.66 2.06 -11.41
C ARG A 32 -3.59 3.14 -11.48
N LEU A 33 -2.83 3.18 -12.58
CA LEU A 33 -1.83 4.22 -12.91
C LEU A 33 -2.40 5.65 -12.80
N LEU A 34 -3.69 5.81 -13.11
CA LEU A 34 -4.44 7.06 -12.94
C LEU A 34 -4.41 7.59 -11.49
N TYR A 35 -4.37 6.70 -10.50
CA TYR A 35 -4.29 7.06 -9.08
C TYR A 35 -2.94 7.69 -8.71
N LEU A 36 -1.85 7.19 -9.30
CA LEU A 36 -0.52 7.76 -9.09
C LEU A 36 -0.43 9.17 -9.71
N LEU A 37 -1.03 9.33 -10.90
CA LEU A 37 -1.13 10.63 -11.58
C LEU A 37 -1.94 11.64 -10.76
N GLU A 38 -3.06 11.23 -10.17
CA GLU A 38 -3.88 12.07 -9.28
C GLU A 38 -3.09 12.56 -8.06
N ILE A 39 -2.30 11.69 -7.43
CA ILE A 39 -1.40 12.08 -6.32
C ILE A 39 -0.37 13.12 -6.80
N VAL A 40 0.25 12.90 -7.96
CA VAL A 40 1.27 13.81 -8.50
C VAL A 40 0.68 15.19 -8.81
N ILE A 41 -0.49 15.23 -9.47
CA ILE A 41 -1.21 16.49 -9.75
C ILE A 41 -1.54 17.20 -8.44
N PHE A 42 -1.98 16.47 -7.43
CA PHE A 42 -2.36 17.04 -6.14
C PHE A 42 -1.17 17.67 -5.40
N VAL A 43 -0.03 16.98 -5.35
CA VAL A 43 1.21 17.49 -4.76
C VAL A 43 1.70 18.75 -5.50
N LEU A 44 1.65 18.75 -6.84
CA LEU A 44 2.04 19.91 -7.64
C LEU A 44 1.16 21.13 -7.35
N LEU A 45 -0.16 20.95 -7.31
CA LEU A 45 -1.11 22.03 -7.03
C LEU A 45 -0.87 22.64 -5.64
N THR A 46 -0.41 21.83 -4.70
CA THR A 46 -0.06 22.27 -3.35
C THR A 46 1.18 23.13 -3.32
N ILE A 47 2.25 22.72 -4.01
CA ILE A 47 3.48 23.49 -4.10
C ILE A 47 3.16 24.88 -4.68
N VAL A 48 2.27 24.95 -5.66
CA VAL A 48 1.79 26.21 -6.22
C VAL A 48 1.06 27.05 -5.17
N VAL A 49 0.11 26.49 -4.41
CA VAL A 49 -0.63 27.23 -3.37
C VAL A 49 0.30 27.75 -2.26
N LEU A 50 1.23 26.91 -1.79
CA LEU A 50 2.19 27.28 -0.74
C LEU A 50 3.19 28.35 -1.19
N ASN A 51 3.69 28.26 -2.43
CA ASN A 51 4.62 29.28 -2.95
C ASN A 51 3.97 30.64 -3.15
N ASN A 52 2.66 30.69 -3.39
CA ASN A 52 1.94 31.95 -3.56
C ASN A 52 1.40 32.53 -2.23
N LEU A 53 1.46 31.78 -1.12
CA LEU A 53 0.89 32.14 0.18
C LEU A 53 1.38 33.49 0.72
N ILE A 54 2.65 33.83 0.47
CA ILE A 54 3.35 35.01 1.02
C ILE A 54 2.89 36.30 0.31
N TRP A 55 2.36 36.19 -0.91
CA TRP A 55 1.99 37.34 -1.75
C TRP A 55 0.52 37.75 -1.59
N PHE A 56 -0.27 37.01 -0.82
CA PHE A 56 -1.70 37.25 -0.74
C PHE A 56 -2.09 38.29 0.32
N PRO A 57 -2.99 39.24 -0.03
CA PRO A 57 -3.50 40.21 0.92
C PRO A 57 -4.37 39.56 2.02
N PRO A 58 -4.54 40.24 3.18
CA PRO A 58 -5.05 39.61 4.40
C PRO A 58 -6.47 39.05 4.33
N HIS A 59 -7.32 39.61 3.47
CA HIS A 59 -8.69 39.14 3.27
C HIS A 59 -8.75 37.78 2.57
N LEU A 60 -7.68 37.37 1.88
CA LEU A 60 -7.58 36.05 1.27
C LEU A 60 -7.10 34.97 2.25
N TYR A 61 -6.61 35.33 3.45
CA TYR A 61 -6.19 34.34 4.46
C TYR A 61 -7.30 33.36 4.83
N VAL A 62 -8.54 33.82 4.83
CA VAL A 62 -9.71 32.99 5.15
C VAL A 62 -9.91 31.89 4.10
N ILE A 63 -9.79 32.25 2.82
CA ILE A 63 -9.88 31.32 1.68
C ILE A 63 -8.68 30.37 1.69
N ILE A 64 -7.50 30.89 1.99
CA ILE A 64 -6.26 30.11 2.10
C ILE A 64 -6.36 29.08 3.23
N LEU A 65 -6.85 29.45 4.41
CA LEU A 65 -7.04 28.53 5.53
C LEU A 65 -8.02 27.40 5.21
N LEU A 66 -9.09 27.72 4.48
CA LEU A 66 -10.04 26.73 3.98
C LEU A 66 -9.35 25.75 3.00
N LEU A 67 -8.55 26.26 2.05
CA LEU A 67 -7.78 25.44 1.11
C LEU A 67 -6.72 24.58 1.81
N VAL A 68 -6.06 25.10 2.84
CA VAL A 68 -5.09 24.35 3.66
C VAL A 68 -5.78 23.23 4.44
N GLY A 69 -6.97 23.49 5.00
CA GLY A 69 -7.79 22.47 5.66
C GLY A 69 -8.18 21.34 4.69
N ILE A 70 -8.61 21.70 3.48
CA ILE A 70 -8.90 20.74 2.40
C ILE A 70 -7.65 19.91 2.12
N TYR A 71 -6.54 20.60 1.89
CA TYR A 71 -5.25 20.01 1.52
C TYR A 71 -4.76 18.99 2.55
N ALA A 72 -4.78 19.34 3.84
CA ALA A 72 -4.31 18.47 4.91
C ALA A 72 -5.07 17.13 4.95
N SER A 73 -6.40 17.17 4.79
CA SER A 73 -7.25 15.97 4.77
C SER A 73 -6.92 15.05 3.59
N THR A 74 -6.80 15.62 2.39
CA THR A 74 -6.43 14.89 1.16
C THR A 74 -5.01 14.33 1.20
N ALA A 75 -4.03 15.12 1.67
CA ALA A 75 -2.65 14.69 1.78
C ALA A 75 -2.49 13.54 2.78
N SER A 76 -3.20 13.60 3.91
CA SER A 76 -3.22 12.52 4.91
C SER A 76 -3.69 11.19 4.30
N ARG A 77 -4.80 11.21 3.54
CA ARG A 77 -5.29 10.00 2.84
C ARG A 77 -4.35 9.51 1.75
N ALA A 78 -3.73 10.42 0.99
CA ALA A 78 -2.73 10.05 -0.02
C ALA A 78 -1.51 9.35 0.62
N ILE A 79 -1.00 9.89 1.74
CA ILE A 79 0.12 9.31 2.50
C ILE A 79 -0.26 7.94 3.08
N SER A 80 -1.43 7.80 3.72
CA SER A 80 -1.89 6.50 4.23
C SER A 80 -2.00 5.45 3.13
N THR A 81 -2.45 5.87 1.93
CA THR A 81 -2.59 4.95 0.80
C THR A 81 -1.23 4.56 0.21
N LEU A 82 -0.31 5.51 0.06
CA LEU A 82 1.08 5.24 -0.35
C LEU A 82 1.76 4.29 0.63
N CYS A 83 1.59 4.51 1.94
CA CYS A 83 2.12 3.63 2.97
C CYS A 83 1.55 2.22 2.85
N GLY A 84 0.23 2.09 2.61
CA GLY A 84 -0.42 0.81 2.32
C GLY A 84 0.11 0.12 1.05
N PHE A 85 0.44 0.89 0.01
CA PHE A 85 1.07 0.37 -1.21
C PHE A 85 2.48 -0.17 -0.93
N PHE A 86 3.32 0.62 -0.24
CA PHE A 86 4.67 0.19 0.15
C PHE A 86 4.65 -1.04 1.05
N ALA A 87 3.72 -1.11 2.01
CA ALA A 87 3.56 -2.28 2.86
C ALA A 87 3.21 -3.54 2.03
N ARG A 88 2.29 -3.43 1.06
CA ARG A 88 1.97 -4.55 0.15
C ARG A 88 3.16 -4.94 -0.73
N PHE A 89 3.89 -3.96 -1.26
CA PHE A 89 5.07 -4.19 -2.07
C PHE A 89 6.16 -4.93 -1.29
N LEU A 90 6.46 -4.50 -0.06
CA LEU A 90 7.43 -5.16 0.82
C LEU A 90 7.01 -6.60 1.18
N ILE A 91 5.73 -6.82 1.45
CA ILE A 91 5.19 -8.17 1.71
C ILE A 91 5.35 -9.06 0.47
N GLN A 92 5.10 -8.52 -0.72
CA GLN A 92 5.20 -9.27 -1.96
C GLN A 92 6.66 -9.61 -2.30
N ARG A 93 7.57 -8.67 -2.14
CA ARG A 93 9.01 -8.89 -2.32
C ARG A 93 9.56 -9.95 -1.36
N LYS A 94 9.20 -9.89 -0.07
CA LYS A 94 9.57 -10.95 0.88
C LYS A 94 9.03 -12.32 0.50
N LYS A 95 7.80 -12.40 -0.03
CA LYS A 95 7.23 -13.68 -0.51
C LYS A 95 8.00 -14.25 -1.69
N GLU A 96 8.45 -13.40 -2.62
CA GLU A 96 9.27 -13.82 -3.76
C GLU A 96 10.65 -14.31 -3.31
N GLU A 97 11.27 -13.68 -2.31
CA GLU A 97 12.54 -14.13 -1.73
C GLU A 97 12.41 -15.45 -0.94
N LEU A 98 11.28 -15.68 -0.25
CA LEU A 98 11.03 -16.89 0.54
C LEU A 98 10.70 -18.12 -0.32
N ARG A 99 10.13 -17.94 -1.51
CA ARG A 99 9.79 -19.04 -2.44
C ARG A 99 10.96 -19.94 -2.84
N PRO A 100 12.12 -19.43 -3.31
CA PRO A 100 13.25 -20.27 -3.66
C PRO A 100 13.81 -21.03 -2.46
N ILE A 101 13.81 -20.41 -1.27
CA ILE A 101 14.24 -21.06 -0.02
C ILE A 101 13.33 -22.25 0.31
N LEU A 102 12.01 -22.05 0.28
CA LEU A 102 11.01 -23.10 0.46
C LEU A 102 11.18 -24.24 -0.55
N ARG A 103 11.44 -23.90 -1.83
CA ARG A 103 11.65 -24.89 -2.89
C ARG A 103 12.91 -25.72 -2.63
N ASN A 104 14.02 -25.08 -2.28
CA ASN A 104 15.27 -25.76 -1.94
C ASN A 104 15.12 -26.63 -0.70
N LEU A 105 14.47 -26.13 0.35
CA LEU A 105 14.20 -26.90 1.56
C LEU A 105 13.35 -28.15 1.26
N SER A 106 12.27 -27.99 0.46
CA SER A 106 11.42 -29.11 0.05
C SER A 106 12.19 -30.17 -0.74
N ARG A 107 13.15 -29.74 -1.58
CA ARG A 107 14.00 -30.63 -2.37
C ARG A 107 14.98 -31.40 -1.49
N LEU A 108 15.65 -30.72 -0.56
CA LEU A 108 16.60 -31.34 0.38
C LEU A 108 15.90 -32.36 1.29
N LEU A 109 14.71 -32.04 1.81
CA LEU A 109 13.94 -32.98 2.64
C LEU A 109 13.49 -34.20 1.84
N LYS A 110 13.11 -34.01 0.58
CA LYS A 110 12.78 -35.10 -0.35
C LYS A 110 14.00 -35.97 -0.65
N GLU A 111 15.17 -35.38 -0.89
CA GLU A 111 16.43 -36.11 -1.13
C GLU A 111 16.83 -36.96 0.09
N ARG A 112 16.43 -36.56 1.30
CA ARG A 112 16.55 -37.36 2.53
C ARG A 112 15.49 -38.47 2.70
N GLY A 113 14.64 -38.69 1.69
CA GLY A 113 13.65 -39.76 1.69
C GLY A 113 12.35 -39.44 2.45
N MET A 114 12.13 -38.18 2.83
CA MET A 114 10.98 -37.78 3.63
C MET A 114 9.68 -37.78 2.81
N GLY A 115 8.58 -38.22 3.42
CA GLY A 115 7.30 -38.35 2.76
C GLY A 115 6.69 -37.00 2.39
N ARG A 116 5.91 -36.94 1.31
CA ARG A 116 5.25 -35.70 0.85
C ARG A 116 4.43 -35.02 1.97
N ARG A 117 3.67 -35.80 2.74
CA ARG A 117 2.85 -35.30 3.85
C ARG A 117 3.70 -34.75 5.00
N GLU A 118 4.77 -35.45 5.38
CA GLU A 118 5.70 -35.00 6.42
C GLU A 118 6.36 -33.67 6.06
N ILE A 119 6.77 -33.49 4.80
CA ILE A 119 7.36 -32.23 4.33
C ILE A 119 6.33 -31.10 4.38
N GLU A 120 5.08 -31.36 3.97
CA GLU A 120 3.99 -30.38 4.07
C GLU A 120 3.75 -30.00 5.54
N ASP A 121 3.72 -30.97 6.45
CA ASP A 121 3.47 -30.74 7.88
C ASP A 121 4.61 -29.97 8.55
N ILE A 122 5.88 -30.28 8.27
CA ILE A 122 7.04 -29.54 8.80
C ILE A 122 7.02 -28.08 8.34
N LEU A 123 6.75 -27.84 7.05
CA LEU A 123 6.71 -26.49 6.51
C LEU A 123 5.52 -25.69 7.05
N ILE A 124 4.35 -26.32 7.22
CA ILE A 124 3.20 -25.66 7.85
C ILE A 124 3.49 -25.34 9.33
N SER A 125 4.12 -26.27 10.04
CA SER A 125 4.53 -26.10 11.45
C SER A 125 5.58 -25.00 11.62
N ALA A 126 6.44 -24.79 10.62
CA ALA A 126 7.40 -23.69 10.57
C ALA A 126 6.77 -22.31 10.26
N GLY A 127 5.43 -22.24 10.12
CA GLY A 127 4.68 -21.00 9.93
C GLY A 127 4.41 -20.62 8.47
N PHE A 128 4.69 -21.52 7.51
CA PHE A 128 4.39 -21.26 6.10
C PHE A 128 2.90 -21.51 5.77
N ARG A 129 2.36 -20.72 4.83
CA ARG A 129 0.94 -20.81 4.47
C ARG A 129 0.62 -22.15 3.79
N PRO A 130 -0.41 -22.91 4.24
CA PRO A 130 -0.72 -24.25 3.72
C PRO A 130 -0.93 -24.32 2.20
N LYS A 131 -1.61 -23.31 1.64
CA LYS A 131 -1.87 -23.25 0.18
C LYS A 131 -0.59 -23.09 -0.65
N GLU A 132 0.43 -22.39 -0.12
CA GLU A 132 1.68 -22.14 -0.82
C GLU A 132 2.64 -23.33 -0.69
N VAL A 133 2.71 -23.92 0.50
CA VAL A 133 3.43 -25.17 0.78
C VAL A 133 2.96 -26.30 -0.14
N ARG A 134 1.63 -26.55 -0.22
CA ARG A 134 1.09 -27.61 -1.09
C ARG A 134 1.48 -27.43 -2.56
N ARG A 135 1.50 -26.20 -3.09
CA ARG A 135 1.91 -25.95 -4.48
C ARG A 135 3.39 -26.25 -4.69
N ILE A 136 4.25 -25.79 -3.79
CA ILE A 136 5.71 -25.97 -3.90
C ILE A 136 6.07 -27.44 -3.77
N VAL A 137 5.53 -28.13 -2.75
CA VAL A 137 5.78 -29.56 -2.54
C VAL A 137 5.23 -30.37 -3.72
N HIS A 138 4.01 -30.09 -4.19
CA HIS A 138 3.48 -30.77 -5.38
C HIS A 138 4.41 -30.63 -6.59
N ALA A 139 4.89 -29.42 -6.86
CA ALA A 139 5.81 -29.15 -7.97
C ALA A 139 7.14 -29.93 -7.84
N SER A 140 7.69 -30.04 -6.62
CA SER A 140 8.94 -30.77 -6.34
C SER A 140 8.79 -32.29 -6.50
N PHE A 141 7.59 -32.85 -6.30
CA PHE A 141 7.31 -34.28 -6.47
C PHE A 141 6.87 -34.64 -7.90
N SER A 142 6.18 -33.75 -8.60
CA SER A 142 5.77 -33.97 -9.99
C SER A 142 6.95 -33.90 -10.98
N SER A 143 7.98 -33.10 -10.70
CA SER A 143 9.14 -32.94 -11.59
C SER A 143 10.08 -34.17 -11.64
N SER A 144 9.92 -35.14 -10.75
CA SER A 144 10.70 -36.39 -10.76
C SER A 144 10.07 -37.52 -11.55
N SER A 145 8.79 -37.43 -11.89
CA SER A 145 8.10 -38.48 -12.66
C SER A 145 8.39 -38.40 -14.16
N SER A 146 8.81 -37.25 -14.69
CA SER A 146 9.17 -37.11 -16.12
C SER A 146 10.62 -37.49 -16.44
N ALA A 147 11.49 -37.65 -15.43
CA ALA A 147 12.92 -37.96 -15.61
C ALA A 147 13.23 -39.47 -15.59
N ARG A 148 12.21 -40.33 -15.43
CA ARG A 148 12.35 -41.80 -15.43
C ARG A 148 11.83 -42.48 -16.71
N THR A 149 11.39 -41.70 -17.70
CA THR A 149 10.82 -42.20 -18.97
C THR A 149 11.67 -41.85 -20.19
N SER A 150 12.94 -41.48 -20.00
CA SER A 150 13.92 -41.24 -21.07
C SER A 150 15.16 -42.09 -20.85
#